data_AF-A0A6H1FTX6-F1
#
_entry.id   AF-A0A6H1FTX6-F1
#
_cell.length_a   1.000
_cell.length_b   1.000
_cell.length_c   1.000
_cell.angle_alpha   90.00
_cell.angle_beta   90.00
_cell.angle_gamma   90.00
#
_symmetry.space_group_name_H-M   'P 1'
#
loop_
_entity.id
_entity.type
_entity.pdbx_description
1 polymer ?
#
loop_
_entity_poly.entity_id
_entity_poly.type
_entity_poly.pdbx_seq_one_letter_code
_entity_poly.pdbx_strand_id
1 'polypeptide(L)'
;MSLDEFLAKQIRAMLVASGKVDENQANAAVTFALEYRRTNPNATTEQVIDKAKFYARRNNRPATPERTEPIKKARLPAWRQQG
;
A
#
# COMPACT_ATOMS: atom_id res chain seq x y z
N MET A 1 -4.48 -22.62 9.86
CA MET A 1 -4.72 -21.27 9.31
C MET A 1 -5.45 -20.48 10.38
N SER A 2 -4.85 -19.41 10.88
CA SER A 2 -5.42 -18.54 11.92
C SER A 2 -6.53 -17.63 11.36
N LEU A 3 -7.37 -17.10 12.25
CA LEU A 3 -8.41 -16.13 11.88
C LEU A 3 -7.80 -14.88 11.22
N ASP A 4 -6.64 -14.42 11.71
CA ASP A 4 -5.89 -13.31 11.13
C ASP A 4 -5.42 -13.59 9.71
N GLU A 5 -4.88 -14.78 9.43
CA GLU A 5 -4.48 -15.18 8.08
C GLU A 5 -5.68 -15.27 7.12
N PHE A 6 -6.83 -15.73 7.62
CA PHE A 6 -8.07 -15.77 6.84
C PHE A 6 -8.56 -14.36 6.49
N LEU A 7 -8.63 -13.48 7.49
CA LEU A 7 -9.04 -12.08 7.30
C LEU A 7 -8.07 -11.34 6.38
N ALA A 8 -6.77 -11.55 6.53
CA ALA A 8 -5.75 -10.96 5.67
C ALA A 8 -5.99 -11.31 4.20
N LYS A 9 -6.22 -12.60 3.90
CA LYS A 9 -6.51 -13.05 2.53
C LYS A 9 -7.81 -12.46 1.99
N GLN A 10 -8.88 -12.47 2.78
CA GLN A 10 -10.17 -11.90 2.35
C GLN A 10 -10.09 -10.39 2.09
N ILE A 11 -9.49 -9.63 3.00
CA ILE A 11 -9.35 -8.18 2.87
C ILE A 11 -8.50 -7.84 1.65
N ARG A 12 -7.36 -8.53 1.46
CA ARG A 12 -6.51 -8.33 0.27
C ARG A 12 -7.27 -8.61 -1.01
N ALA A 13 -7.97 -9.74 -1.10
CA ALA A 13 -8.74 -10.12 -2.28
C ALA A 13 -9.84 -9.08 -2.60
N MET A 14 -10.58 -8.61 -1.58
CA MET A 14 -11.59 -7.57 -1.75
C MET A 14 -11.01 -6.25 -2.25
N LEU A 15 -9.87 -5.82 -1.72
CA LEU A 15 -9.25 -4.55 -2.11
C LEU A 15 -8.70 -4.58 -3.53
N VAL A 16 -8.01 -5.67 -3.91
CA VAL A 16 -7.48 -5.84 -5.27
C VAL A 16 -8.61 -6.01 -6.28
N ALA A 17 -9.68 -6.75 -5.95
CA ALA A 17 -10.84 -6.93 -6.82
C ALA A 17 -11.56 -5.62 -7.15
N SER A 18 -11.42 -4.58 -6.32
CA SER A 18 -11.95 -3.25 -6.62
C SER A 18 -11.25 -2.57 -7.81
N GLY A 19 -10.07 -3.05 -8.25
CA GLY A 19 -9.30 -2.50 -9.37
C GLY A 19 -8.71 -1.10 -9.14
N LYS A 20 -8.88 -0.55 -7.93
CA LYS A 20 -8.44 0.81 -7.54
C LYS A 20 -7.23 0.82 -6.63
N VAL A 21 -6.75 -0.36 -6.23
CA VAL A 21 -5.74 -0.55 -5.20
C VAL A 21 -4.76 -1.59 -5.71
N ASP A 22 -3.48 -1.24 -5.80
CA ASP A 22 -2.42 -2.20 -6.15
C ASP A 22 -2.11 -3.17 -5.00
N GLU A 23 -1.40 -4.25 -5.28
CA GLU A 23 -1.11 -5.28 -4.27
C GLU A 23 -0.33 -4.76 -3.06
N ASN A 24 0.55 -3.77 -3.26
CA ASN A 24 1.32 -3.17 -2.17
C ASN A 24 0.43 -2.31 -1.27
N GLN A 25 -0.44 -1.50 -1.86
CA GLN A 25 -1.44 -0.73 -1.12
C GLN A 25 -2.42 -1.66 -0.38
N ALA A 26 -2.83 -2.76 -0.99
CA ALA A 26 -3.71 -3.75 -0.37
C ALA A 26 -3.02 -4.42 0.83
N ASN A 27 -1.74 -4.79 0.71
CA ASN A 27 -0.97 -5.35 1.83
C ASN A 27 -0.82 -4.35 2.99
N ALA A 28 -0.56 -3.07 2.70
CA ALA A 28 -0.49 -2.04 3.73
C ALA A 28 -1.83 -1.84 4.46
N ALA A 29 -2.94 -1.85 3.71
CA ALA A 29 -4.29 -1.77 4.28
C ALA A 29 -4.62 -2.98 5.16
N VAL A 30 -4.18 -4.18 4.78
CA VAL A 30 -4.32 -5.39 5.59
C VAL A 30 -3.54 -5.28 6.90
N THR A 31 -2.26 -4.91 6.85
CA THR A 31 -1.44 -4.74 8.06
C THR A 31 -2.08 -3.75 9.04
N PHE A 32 -2.56 -2.62 8.53
CA PHE A 32 -3.24 -1.61 9.34
C PHE A 32 -4.53 -2.14 9.99
N ALA A 33 -5.34 -2.89 9.24
CA ALA A 33 -6.58 -3.47 9.75
C ALA A 33 -6.35 -4.54 10.82
N LEU A 34 -5.33 -5.38 10.66
CA LEU A 34 -4.94 -6.38 11.67
C LEU A 34 -4.38 -5.72 12.92
N GLU A 35 -3.57 -4.67 12.78
CA GLU A 35 -3.10 -3.88 13.92
C GLU A 35 -4.26 -3.25 14.69
N TYR A 36 -5.24 -2.70 13.98
CA TYR A 36 -6.46 -2.18 14.60
C TYR A 36 -7.22 -3.25 15.41
N ARG A 37 -7.33 -4.48 14.91
CA ARG A 37 -7.94 -5.60 15.67
C ARG A 37 -7.10 -5.99 16.89
N ARG A 38 -5.77 -5.96 16.79
CA ARG A 38 -4.88 -6.24 17.93
C ARG A 38 -5.06 -5.21 19.05
N THR A 39 -5.21 -3.94 18.70
CA THR A 39 -5.44 -2.87 19.68
C THR A 39 -6.90 -2.78 20.14
N ASN A 40 -7.84 -3.33 19.37
CA ASN A 40 -9.27 -3.32 19.66
C ASN A 40 -9.80 -4.77 19.64
N PRO A 41 -9.64 -5.54 20.74
CA PRO A 41 -10.01 -6.95 20.77
C PRO A 41 -11.52 -7.20 20.58
N ASN A 42 -12.35 -6.19 20.85
CA ASN A 42 -13.80 -6.22 20.65
C ASN A 42 -14.24 -5.75 19.25
N ALA A 43 -13.30 -5.41 18.36
CA ALA A 43 -13.64 -4.98 17.02
C ALA A 43 -14.24 -6.13 16.22
N THR A 44 -15.40 -5.89 15.62
CA THR A 44 -16.06 -6.87 14.76
C THR A 44 -15.30 -7.00 13.44
N THR A 45 -15.45 -8.15 12.77
CA THR A 45 -14.91 -8.36 11.42
C THR A 45 -15.28 -7.24 10.45
N GLU A 46 -16.50 -6.71 10.55
CA GLU A 46 -16.98 -5.61 9.73
C GLU A 46 -16.19 -4.32 9.97
N GLN A 47 -15.90 -3.98 11.23
CA GLN A 47 -15.10 -2.81 11.59
C GLN A 47 -13.65 -2.92 11.08
N VAL A 48 -13.09 -4.13 11.12
CA VAL A 48 -11.74 -4.41 10.59
C VAL A 48 -11.72 -4.21 9.07
N ILE A 49 -12.73 -4.72 8.35
CA ILE A 49 -12.87 -4.53 6.91
C ILE A 49 -13.08 -3.05 6.56
N ASP A 50 -13.89 -2.32 7.33
CA ASP A 50 -14.11 -0.89 7.11
C ASP A 50 -12.82 -0.09 7.29
N LYS A 51 -12.02 -0.40 8.33
CA LYS A 51 -10.71 0.21 8.52
C LYS A 51 -9.74 -0.06 7.38
N ALA A 52 -9.72 -1.28 6.85
CA ALA A 52 -8.92 -1.60 5.67
C ALA A 52 -9.34 -0.76 4.45
N LYS A 53 -10.65 -0.68 4.18
CA LYS A 53 -11.22 0.14 3.09
C LYS A 53 -10.93 1.62 3.28
N PHE A 54 -11.06 2.13 4.50
CA PHE A 54 -10.75 3.51 4.84
C PHE A 54 -9.29 3.83 4.53
N TYR A 55 -8.37 2.97 4.98
CA TYR A 55 -6.94 3.12 4.72
C TYR A 55 -6.67 3.11 3.21
N ALA A 56 -7.19 2.11 2.49
CA ALA A 56 -7.00 2.00 1.04
C ALA A 56 -7.55 3.21 0.27
N ARG A 57 -8.67 3.80 0.70
CA ARG A 57 -9.24 5.01 0.08
C ARG A 57 -8.40 6.27 0.35
N ARG A 58 -7.94 6.45 1.59
CA ARG A 58 -7.19 7.66 2.00
C ARG A 58 -5.73 7.64 1.59
N ASN A 59 -5.10 6.47 1.60
CA ASN A 59 -3.70 6.27 1.22
C ASN A 59 -3.56 5.84 -0.24
N ASN A 60 -4.59 6.03 -1.06
CA ASN A 60 -4.50 5.87 -2.50
C ASN A 60 -3.63 7.01 -3.05
N ARG A 61 -2.31 6.84 -2.91
CA ARG A 61 -1.36 7.71 -3.60
C ARG A 61 -1.64 7.54 -5.09
N PRO A 62 -1.69 8.63 -5.88
CA PRO A 62 -1.75 8.48 -7.32
C PRO A 62 -0.62 7.52 -7.71
N ALA A 63 -0.98 6.48 -8.48
CA ALA A 63 -0.01 5.50 -8.96
C ALA A 63 1.19 6.28 -9.50
N THR A 64 2.38 6.06 -8.92
CA THR A 64 3.60 6.70 -9.40
C THR A 64 3.62 6.49 -10.90
N PRO A 65 3.60 7.55 -11.73
CA PRO A 65 3.51 7.39 -13.16
C PRO A 65 4.63 6.44 -13.60
N GLU A 66 4.25 5.41 -14.36
CA GLU A 66 5.21 4.44 -14.88
C GLU A 66 6.32 5.21 -15.59
N ARG A 67 7.55 5.04 -15.13
CA ARG A 67 8.69 5.84 -15.58
C ARG A 67 9.11 5.35 -16.96
N THR A 68 8.49 5.90 -18.00
CA THR A 68 8.71 5.53 -19.41
C THR A 68 10.01 6.09 -19.98
N GLU A 69 10.63 7.09 -19.32
CA GLU A 69 11.91 7.64 -19.77
C GLU A 69 13.09 7.01 -19.02
N PRO A 70 14.13 6.53 -19.73
CA PRO A 70 15.35 6.07 -19.09
C PRO A 70 16.00 7.21 -18.30
N ILE A 71 16.63 6.88 -17.17
CA ILE A 71 17.38 7.84 -16.35
C ILE A 71 18.45 8.49 -17.24
N LYS A 72 18.16 9.69 -17.75
CA LYS A 72 19.13 10.51 -18.47
C LYS A 72 20.22 10.83 -17.46
N LYS A 73 21.38 10.18 -17.58
CA LYS A 73 22.57 10.49 -16.78
C LYS A 73 22.89 11.97 -17.02
N ALA A 74 22.57 12.82 -16.05
CA ALA A 74 22.97 14.21 -16.07
C ALA A 74 24.50 14.22 -16.11
N ARG A 75 25.07 14.64 -17.24
CA ARG A 75 26.51 14.74 -17.41
C ARG A 75 26.96 15.95 -16.58
N LEU A 76 27.60 15.67 -15.45
CA LEU A 76 28.20 16.71 -14.61
C LEU A 76 29.12 17.57 -15.50
N PRO A 77 29.00 18.92 -15.45
CA PRO A 77 29.92 19.77 -16.19
C PRO A 77 31.34 19.49 -15.71
N ALA A 78 32.26 19.29 -16.64
CA ALA A 78 33.68 19.23 -16.33
C ALA A 78 34.12 20.64 -15.95
N TRP A 79 34.12 20.95 -14.66
CA TRP A 79 34.74 22.19 -14.18
C TRP A 79 36.23 22.07 -14.49
N ARG A 80 36.74 23.00 -15.31
CA ARG A 80 38.14 23.06 -15.72
C ARG A 80 39.03 23.04 -14.48
N GLN A 81 39.74 21.94 -14.25
CA GLN A 81 40.97 21.99 -13.46
C GLN A 81 42.06 22.52 -14.39
N GLN A 82 42.13 23.85 -14.51
CA GLN A 82 43.39 24.52 -14.86
C GLN A 82 44.16 24.66 -13.54
N GLY A 83 45.25 23.92 -13.44
CA GLY A 83 46.31 24.03 -12.44
C GLY A 83 47.60 23.61 -13.11
#